data_AF-A0A060BU44-F1
#
_entry.id   AF-A0A060BU44-F1
#
_cell.length_a   1.000
_cell.length_b   1.000
_cell.length_c   1.000
_cell.angle_alpha   90.00
_cell.angle_beta   90.00
_cell.angle_gamma   90.00
#
_symmetry.space_group_name_H-M   'P 1'
#
loop_
_entity.id
_entity.type
_entity.pdbx_description
1 polymer ?
#
loop_
_entity_poly.entity_id
_entity_poly.type
_entity_poly.pdbx_seq_one_letter_code
_entity_poly.pdbx_strand_id
1 'polypeptide(L)'
;MPAFANEWYPRNMYDRTTREYAHQTTTYGPLARHGYKDFVAGFKAQRWHPDAWRRLFREAGARYVVEVAEHSDGFAMYDSRLSRWTAVRMGPKRDVVADPGKDRRAQGR
;
A
#
# COMPACT_ATOMS: atom_id res chain seq x y z
N MET A 1 -7.60 0.47 -4.49
CA MET A 1 -6.48 -0.38 -4.96
C MET A 1 -7.06 -1.47 -5.85
N PRO A 2 -6.44 -1.75 -7.01
CA PRO A 2 -7.03 -2.56 -8.06
C PRO A 2 -7.10 -4.06 -7.76
N ALA A 3 -6.24 -4.59 -6.87
CA ALA A 3 -6.23 -5.99 -6.45
C ALA A 3 -6.26 -7.00 -7.62
N PHE A 4 -5.59 -6.66 -8.72
CA PHE A 4 -5.59 -7.43 -9.96
C PHE A 4 -4.17 -7.63 -10.49
N ALA A 5 -3.89 -8.81 -11.04
CA ALA A 5 -2.59 -9.26 -11.55
C ALA A 5 -1.48 -9.30 -10.50
N ASN A 6 -0.73 -8.21 -10.31
CA ASN A 6 0.45 -8.16 -9.44
C ASN A 6 0.79 -6.70 -9.06
N GLU A 7 1.89 -6.52 -8.32
CA GLU A 7 2.39 -5.22 -7.85
C GLU A 7 2.86 -4.28 -8.96
N TRP A 8 3.01 -4.76 -10.20
CA TRP A 8 3.32 -3.97 -11.38
C TRP A 8 2.08 -3.44 -12.10
N TYR A 9 0.87 -3.70 -11.57
CA TYR A 9 -0.36 -3.08 -12.07
C TYR A 9 -0.25 -1.56 -12.33
N PRO A 10 0.36 -0.74 -11.44
CA PRO A 10 0.50 0.69 -11.65
C PRO A 10 1.25 1.04 -12.94
N ARG A 11 2.17 0.17 -13.39
CA ARG A 11 2.86 0.32 -14.68
C ARG A 11 2.02 -0.26 -15.81
N ASN A 12 1.60 -1.51 -15.67
CA ASN A 12 0.97 -2.27 -16.77
C ASN A 12 -0.39 -1.70 -17.15
N MET A 13 -1.11 -1.06 -16.24
CA MET A 13 -2.40 -0.41 -16.54
C MET A 13 -2.31 0.68 -17.62
N TYR A 14 -1.12 1.19 -17.94
CA TYR A 14 -0.89 2.15 -19.02
C TYR A 14 -0.43 1.53 -20.33
N ASP A 15 -0.11 0.23 -20.35
CA ASP A 15 0.28 -0.51 -21.55
C ASP A 15 -0.94 -1.18 -22.20
N ARG A 16 -1.35 -0.65 -23.36
CA ARG A 16 -2.53 -1.07 -24.12
C ARG A 16 -2.54 -2.55 -24.54
N THR A 17 -1.39 -3.22 -24.51
CA THR A 17 -1.26 -4.62 -24.90
C THR A 17 -1.54 -5.59 -23.74
N THR A 18 -1.64 -5.08 -22.52
CA THR A 18 -1.74 -5.90 -21.30
C THR A 18 -3.18 -6.14 -20.86
N ARG A 19 -3.39 -7.24 -20.12
CA ARG A 19 -4.67 -7.54 -19.48
C ARG A 19 -5.03 -6.51 -18.39
N GLU A 20 -4.02 -5.88 -17.79
CA GLU A 20 -4.17 -4.85 -16.76
C GLU A 20 -4.80 -3.59 -17.33
N TYR A 21 -4.37 -3.15 -18.52
CA TYR A 21 -5.01 -2.05 -19.24
C TYR A 21 -6.47 -2.39 -19.57
N ALA A 22 -6.73 -3.57 -20.11
CA ALA A 22 -8.10 -4.01 -20.43
C ALA A 22 -8.99 -4.04 -19.18
N HIS A 23 -8.48 -4.57 -18.06
CA HIS A 23 -9.15 -4.54 -16.77
C HIS A 23 -9.40 -3.11 -16.29
N GLN A 24 -8.39 -2.24 -16.38
CA GLN A 24 -8.50 -0.83 -15.96
C GLN A 24 -9.65 -0.14 -16.70
N THR A 25 -9.66 -0.23 -18.02
CA THR A 25 -10.65 0.46 -18.85
C THR A 25 -12.06 -0.08 -18.66
N THR A 26 -12.19 -1.39 -18.38
CA THR A 26 -13.49 -2.05 -18.22
C THR A 26 -14.07 -1.84 -16.82
N THR A 27 -13.24 -1.90 -15.78
CA THR A 27 -13.69 -1.86 -14.38
C THR A 27 -13.73 -0.45 -13.81
N TYR A 28 -12.76 0.41 -14.15
CA TYR A 28 -12.60 1.75 -13.56
C TYR A 28 -12.79 2.87 -14.59
N GLY A 29 -12.75 2.54 -15.88
CA GLY A 29 -12.93 3.47 -16.98
C GLY A 29 -11.62 3.98 -17.58
N PRO A 30 -11.70 4.94 -18.54
CA PRO A 30 -10.53 5.43 -19.25
C PRO A 30 -9.49 6.04 -18.32
N LEU A 31 -8.20 5.83 -18.61
CA LEU A 31 -7.06 6.34 -17.82
C LEU A 31 -7.08 7.87 -17.62
N ALA A 32 -7.64 8.62 -18.57
CA ALA A 32 -7.80 10.08 -18.45
C ALA A 32 -8.79 10.49 -17.34
N ARG A 33 -9.72 9.60 -16.97
CA ARG A 33 -10.70 9.81 -15.90
C ARG A 33 -10.29 9.14 -14.59
N HIS A 34 -9.69 7.96 -14.67
CA HIS A 34 -9.24 7.20 -13.51
C HIS A 34 -7.85 6.63 -13.77
N GLY A 35 -6.83 7.30 -13.23
CA GLY A 35 -5.44 6.89 -13.28
C GLY A 35 -4.97 6.31 -11.94
N TYR A 36 -3.69 5.91 -11.87
CA TYR A 36 -3.14 5.28 -10.67
C TYR A 36 -3.28 6.13 -9.40
N LYS A 37 -3.11 7.45 -9.52
CA LYS A 37 -3.25 8.41 -8.41
C LYS A 37 -4.60 8.30 -7.69
N ASP A 38 -5.66 7.90 -8.38
CA ASP A 38 -7.01 7.83 -7.84
C ASP A 38 -7.17 6.60 -6.93
N PHE A 39 -6.41 5.53 -7.19
CA PHE A 39 -6.31 4.40 -6.26
C PHE A 39 -5.61 4.76 -4.96
N VAL A 40 -4.59 5.62 -5.03
CA VAL A 40 -3.83 6.07 -3.85
C VAL A 40 -4.75 6.85 -2.90
N ALA A 41 -5.60 7.72 -3.43
CA ALA A 41 -6.61 8.43 -2.63
C ALA A 41 -7.62 7.46 -1.96
N GLY A 42 -7.97 6.36 -2.63
CA GLY A 42 -8.87 5.34 -2.12
C GLY A 42 -8.24 4.33 -1.15
N PHE A 43 -6.91 4.29 -1.03
CA PHE A 43 -6.23 3.33 -0.16
C PHE A 43 -6.25 3.78 1.30
N LYS A 44 -7.19 3.28 2.09
CA LYS A 44 -7.40 3.76 3.47
C LYS A 44 -6.87 2.86 4.59
N ALA A 45 -6.50 1.61 4.26
CA ALA A 45 -6.05 0.61 5.24
C ALA A 45 -6.97 0.44 6.48
N GLN A 46 -8.30 0.60 6.33
CA GLN A 46 -9.24 0.69 7.47
C GLN A 46 -9.30 -0.56 8.36
N ARG A 47 -8.93 -1.73 7.83
CA ARG A 47 -8.92 -3.02 8.54
C ARG A 47 -7.51 -3.51 8.84
N TRP A 48 -6.51 -2.64 8.73
CA TRP A 48 -5.14 -3.01 8.99
C TRP A 48 -4.84 -2.93 10.49
N HIS A 49 -4.45 -4.08 11.05
CA HIS A 49 -4.13 -4.26 12.46
C HIS A 49 -2.68 -4.73 12.59
N PRO A 50 -1.71 -3.80 12.76
CA PRO A 50 -0.29 -4.17 12.80
C PRO A 50 0.05 -5.15 13.94
N ASP A 51 -0.62 -5.05 15.09
CA ASP A 51 -0.40 -5.98 16.21
C ASP A 51 -0.79 -7.43 15.85
N ALA A 52 -1.88 -7.62 15.13
CA ALA A 52 -2.31 -8.93 14.66
C ALA A 52 -1.29 -9.54 13.66
N TRP A 53 -0.74 -8.71 12.77
CA TRP A 53 0.31 -9.13 11.84
C TRP A 53 1.60 -9.49 12.56
N ARG A 54 2.06 -8.66 13.50
CA ARG A 54 3.25 -8.94 14.33
C ARG A 54 3.09 -10.26 15.10
N ARG A 55 1.93 -10.48 15.71
CA ARG A 55 1.61 -11.74 16.39
C ARG A 55 1.70 -12.93 15.43
N LEU A 56 1.05 -12.82 14.26
CA LEU A 56 1.07 -13.87 13.24
C LEU A 56 2.48 -14.21 12.78
N PHE A 57 3.31 -13.20 12.47
CA PHE A 57 4.69 -13.42 12.02
C PHE A 57 5.55 -14.08 13.10
N ARG A 58 5.39 -13.69 14.36
CA ARG A 58 6.07 -14.33 15.49
C ARG A 58 5.62 -15.78 15.66
N GLU A 59 4.33 -16.05 15.57
CA GLU A 59 3.77 -17.42 15.64
C GLU A 59 4.25 -18.29 14.47
N ALA A 60 4.46 -17.71 13.30
CA ALA A 60 5.08 -18.37 12.15
C ALA A 60 6.60 -18.59 12.30
N GLY A 61 7.21 -18.14 13.41
CA GLY A 61 8.64 -18.31 13.68
C GLY A 61 9.55 -17.32 12.95
N ALA A 62 9.00 -16.26 12.33
CA ALA A 62 9.79 -15.26 11.63
C ALA A 62 10.74 -14.54 12.62
N ARG A 63 12.02 -14.44 12.24
CA ARG A 63 13.03 -13.71 13.02
C ARG A 63 13.17 -12.25 12.60
N TYR A 64 12.81 -11.95 11.36
CA TYR A 64 12.80 -10.61 10.79
C TYR A 64 11.57 -10.46 9.90
N VAL A 65 11.03 -9.25 9.89
CA VAL A 65 9.95 -8.83 8.98
C VAL A 65 10.42 -7.53 8.36
N VAL A 66 10.48 -7.49 7.03
CA VAL A 66 10.84 -6.30 6.27
C VAL A 66 9.62 -5.88 5.47
N GLU A 67 9.17 -4.67 5.71
CA GLU A 67 8.09 -4.07 4.93
C GLU A 67 8.65 -3.31 3.73
N VAL A 68 7.87 -3.24 2.67
CA VAL A 68 8.19 -2.41 1.51
C VAL A 68 7.80 -0.97 1.86
N ALA A 69 8.79 -0.17 2.24
CA ALA A 69 8.58 1.24 2.59
C ALA A 69 8.16 2.09 1.38
N GLU A 70 8.63 1.73 0.19
CA GLU A 70 8.26 2.32 -1.09
C GLU A 70 8.53 1.29 -2.20
N HIS A 71 7.59 1.12 -3.12
CA HIS A 71 7.76 0.24 -4.29
C HIS A 71 8.05 1.08 -5.55
N SER A 72 8.03 0.46 -6.73
CA SER A 72 8.27 1.13 -8.01
C SER A 72 7.14 2.10 -8.44
N ASP A 73 6.08 2.25 -7.66
CA ASP A 73 4.96 3.15 -7.92
C ASP A 73 5.16 4.56 -7.34
N GLY A 74 6.24 4.79 -6.58
CA GLY A 74 6.60 6.10 -6.03
C GLY A 74 5.70 6.59 -4.90
N PHE A 75 5.00 5.68 -4.22
CA PHE A 75 4.18 6.00 -3.05
C PHE A 75 4.89 5.59 -1.75
N ALA A 76 5.34 6.58 -0.98
CA ALA A 76 6.04 6.34 0.27
C ALA A 76 5.05 5.96 1.39
N MET A 77 5.31 4.85 2.08
CA MET A 77 4.48 4.37 3.18
C MET A 77 4.76 5.05 4.53
N TYR A 78 5.66 6.03 4.54
CA TYR A 78 6.14 6.81 5.70
C TYR A 78 6.02 8.33 5.44
N ASP A 79 6.17 9.18 6.48
CA ASP A 79 6.16 10.65 6.30
C ASP A 79 7.44 11.18 5.64
N SER A 80 7.53 11.04 4.33
CA SER A 80 8.60 11.68 3.55
C SER A 80 8.37 13.18 3.40
N ARG A 81 9.41 13.98 3.65
CA ARG A 81 9.44 15.43 3.34
C ARG A 81 9.69 15.72 1.87
N LEU A 82 10.14 14.74 1.10
CA LEU A 82 10.56 14.89 -0.30
C LEU A 82 9.40 14.69 -1.28
N SER A 83 8.31 14.07 -0.84
CA SER A 83 7.16 13.76 -1.68
C SER A 83 5.85 14.14 -1.00
N ARG A 84 4.88 14.58 -1.80
CA ARG A 84 3.48 14.69 -1.34
C ARG A 84 2.75 13.35 -1.41
N TRP A 85 3.30 12.38 -2.13
CA TRP A 85 2.72 11.05 -2.33
C TRP A 85 3.13 10.12 -1.20
N THR A 86 2.50 10.31 -0.03
CA THR A 86 2.77 9.49 1.16
C THR A 86 1.52 8.96 1.83
N ALA A 87 1.63 7.84 2.54
CA ALA A 87 0.54 7.25 3.35
C ALA A 87 0.10 8.14 4.53
N VAL A 88 0.94 9.08 4.94
CA VAL A 88 0.60 10.08 5.96
C VAL A 88 -0.21 11.22 5.36
N ARG A 89 0.18 11.71 4.19
CA ARG A 89 -0.46 12.84 3.52
C ARG A 89 -1.71 12.43 2.74
N MET A 90 -1.83 11.17 2.35
CA MET A 90 -2.94 10.63 1.57
C MET A 90 -3.45 9.32 2.15
N GLY A 91 -4.47 8.74 1.52
CA GLY A 91 -4.91 7.38 1.82
C GLY A 91 -5.14 7.10 3.31
N PRO A 92 -4.31 6.27 3.99
CA PRO A 92 -4.53 5.85 5.38
C PRO A 92 -4.39 6.97 6.43
N LYS A 93 -3.75 8.09 6.08
CA LYS A 93 -3.40 9.17 7.03
C LYS A 93 -2.60 8.68 8.23
N ARG A 94 -1.68 7.75 7.97
CA ARG A 94 -0.92 7.02 8.98
C ARG A 94 0.46 6.67 8.43
N ASP A 95 1.48 6.82 9.27
CA ASP A 95 2.83 6.36 8.93
C ASP A 95 2.87 4.86 9.18
N VAL A 96 2.84 4.06 8.11
CA VAL A 96 2.73 2.60 8.20
C VAL A 96 4.03 2.00 8.71
N VAL A 97 5.17 2.61 8.37
CA VAL A 97 6.51 2.13 8.70
C VAL A 97 6.86 2.43 10.15
N ALA A 98 6.58 3.65 10.60
CA ALA A 98 6.87 4.07 11.96
C ALA A 98 5.84 3.55 12.98
N ASP A 99 4.72 2.98 12.55
CA ASP A 99 3.64 2.62 13.47
C ASP A 99 4.05 1.47 14.42
N PRO A 100 4.15 1.75 15.73
CA PRO A 100 4.56 0.74 16.69
C PRO A 100 3.46 -0.30 16.98
N GLY A 101 2.24 -0.13 16.47
CA GLY A 101 1.05 -0.82 16.95
C GLY A 101 0.58 -0.30 18.31
N LYS A 102 -0.55 -0.80 18.80
CA LYS A 102 -1.05 -0.45 20.14
C LYS A 102 -0.40 -1.28 21.25
N ASP A 103 0.21 -2.42 20.93
CA ASP A 103 0.67 -3.40 21.93
C ASP A 103 2.10 -3.19 22.46
N ARG A 104 2.81 -2.13 22.06
CA ARG A 104 4.19 -1.91 22.53
C ARG A 104 4.30 -1.60 24.04
N ARG A 105 3.21 -1.28 24.74
CA ARG A 105 3.19 -1.19 26.23
C ARG A 105 2.95 -2.53 26.95
N ALA A 106 2.49 -3.57 26.26
CA ALA A 106 2.22 -4.88 26.85
C ALA A 106 3.39 -5.87 26.70
N GLN A 107 4.33 -5.60 25.81
CA GLN A 107 5.50 -6.43 25.57
C GLN A 107 6.74 -5.79 26.18
N GLY A 108 6.75 -5.71 27.51
CA GLY A 108 7.98 -5.54 28.28
C GLY A 108 8.81 -6.82 28.19
N ARG A 109 9.72 -6.86 27.22
CA ARG A 109 11.03 -7.54 27.22
C ARG A 109 11.74 -7.25 25.90
#